data_AF-A0A455U748-F1
#
_entry.id   AF-A0A455U748-F1
#
_cell.length_a   1.000
_cell.length_b   1.000
_cell.length_c   1.000
_cell.angle_alpha   90.00
_cell.angle_beta   90.00
_cell.angle_gamma   90.00
#
_symmetry.space_group_name_H-M   'P 1'
#
loop_
_entity.id
_entity.type
_entity.pdbx_description
1 polymer ?
#
loop_
_entity_poly.entity_id
_entity_poly.type
_entity_poly.pdbx_seq_one_letter_code
_entity_poly.pdbx_strand_id
1 'polypeptide(L)'
;MAKVRQQWVDGCRDHSGMIAVDSEALFDKIEKFAGYGFNASHSVAYTLLSYWTMLLKVRYPAEFFASCMSVLDSDRMPALVGDAAKYNLRIGPPDVNTSTHRYEVRRDAVSGKGYVGCPVQLRGQH
;
A
#
# COMPACT_ATOMS: atom_id res chain seq x y z
N MET A 1 -11.15 35.46 -1.28
CA MET A 1 -10.33 35.21 -2.49
C MET A 1 -10.23 36.41 -3.44
N ALA A 2 -11.17 37.37 -3.45
CA ALA A 2 -11.14 38.52 -4.35
C ALA A 2 -9.83 39.36 -4.34
N LYS A 3 -9.22 39.60 -3.16
CA LYS A 3 -7.96 40.36 -3.05
C LYS A 3 -6.75 39.65 -3.68
N VAL A 4 -6.69 38.32 -3.55
CA VAL A 4 -5.63 37.49 -4.16
C VAL A 4 -5.84 37.36 -5.67
N ARG A 5 -7.10 37.34 -6.11
CA ARG A 5 -7.48 37.31 -7.53
C ARG A 5 -6.96 38.55 -8.28
N GLN A 6 -7.14 39.74 -7.71
CA GLN A 6 -6.63 40.97 -8.34
C GLN A 6 -5.10 40.97 -8.43
N GLN A 7 -4.41 40.58 -7.35
CA GLN A 7 -2.94 40.46 -7.34
C GLN A 7 -2.42 39.45 -8.36
N TRP A 8 -3.15 38.36 -8.58
CA TRP A 8 -2.82 37.36 -9.59
C TRP A 8 -2.94 37.93 -11.01
N VAL A 9 -4.06 38.59 -11.34
CA VAL A 9 -4.29 39.17 -12.67
C VAL A 9 -3.26 40.25 -13.00
N ASP A 10 -3.01 41.15 -12.04
CA ASP A 10 -2.02 42.22 -12.20
C ASP A 10 -0.60 41.62 -12.37
N GLY A 11 -0.23 40.62 -11.56
CA GLY A 11 1.05 39.93 -11.68
C GLY A 11 1.22 39.14 -12.98
N CYS A 12 0.17 38.48 -13.49
CA CYS A 12 0.19 37.79 -14.77
C CYS A 12 0.35 38.75 -15.95
N ARG A 13 -0.26 39.94 -15.86
CA ARG A 13 -0.11 41.00 -16.87
C ARG A 13 1.31 41.54 -16.90
N ASP A 14 1.88 41.85 -15.74
CA ASP A 14 3.19 42.50 -15.62
C ASP A 14 4.37 41.56 -15.90
N HIS A 15 4.28 40.28 -15.49
CA HIS A 15 5.41 39.35 -15.59
C HIS A 15 5.31 38.33 -16.72
N SER A 16 4.09 37.96 -17.14
CA SER A 16 3.87 36.92 -18.16
C SER A 16 3.30 37.47 -19.47
N GLY A 17 2.88 38.74 -19.51
CA GLY A 17 2.21 39.35 -20.67
C GLY A 17 0.83 38.74 -20.96
N MET A 18 0.23 38.05 -19.99
CA MET A 18 -1.04 37.36 -20.15
C MET A 18 -2.21 38.35 -20.17
N ILE A 19 -3.20 38.10 -21.04
CA ILE A 19 -4.41 38.92 -21.11
C ILE A 19 -5.32 38.59 -19.93
N ALA A 20 -6.00 39.61 -19.38
CA ALA A 20 -6.81 39.48 -18.17
C ALA A 20 -7.81 38.30 -18.22
N VAL A 21 -8.49 38.10 -19.35
CA VAL A 21 -9.47 37.02 -19.54
C VAL A 21 -8.85 35.63 -19.31
N ASP A 22 -7.64 35.38 -19.83
CA ASP A 22 -6.97 34.09 -19.67
C ASP A 22 -6.45 33.89 -18.24
N SER A 23 -5.94 34.95 -17.62
CA SER A 23 -5.44 34.91 -16.24
C SER A 23 -6.56 34.63 -15.23
N GLU A 24 -7.75 35.18 -15.47
CA GLU A 24 -8.95 34.92 -14.68
C GLU A 24 -9.45 33.49 -14.84
N ALA A 25 -9.53 33.00 -16.09
CA ALA A 25 -9.94 31.63 -16.37
C ALA A 25 -8.95 30.60 -15.76
N LEU A 26 -7.67 30.92 -15.70
CA LEU A 26 -6.65 30.09 -15.05
C LEU A 26 -6.79 30.11 -13.53
N PHE A 27 -7.06 31.28 -12.94
CA PHE A 27 -7.31 31.39 -11.49
C PHE A 27 -8.54 30.58 -11.06
N ASP A 28 -9.63 30.63 -11.83
CA ASP A 28 -10.85 29.85 -11.55
C ASP A 28 -10.57 28.34 -11.60
N LYS A 29 -9.67 27.88 -12.48
CA LYS A 29 -9.21 26.49 -12.48
C LYS A 29 -8.42 26.20 -11.20
N ILE A 30 -7.45 27.05 -10.84
CA ILE A 30 -6.65 26.88 -9.62
C ILE A 30 -7.53 26.84 -8.37
N GLU A 31 -8.53 27.70 -8.25
CA GLU A 31 -9.46 27.73 -7.11
C GLU A 31 -10.28 26.43 -7.03
N LYS A 32 -10.75 25.91 -8.16
CA LYS A 32 -11.38 24.59 -8.21
C LYS A 32 -10.41 23.50 -7.78
N PHE A 33 -9.20 23.46 -8.36
CA PHE A 33 -8.16 22.47 -8.04
C PHE A 33 -7.70 22.54 -6.58
N ALA A 34 -7.66 23.71 -5.96
CA ALA A 34 -7.23 23.89 -4.57
C ALA A 34 -8.15 23.18 -3.57
N GLY A 35 -9.43 22.98 -3.92
CA GLY A 35 -10.38 22.24 -3.08
C GLY A 35 -10.08 20.74 -2.97
N TYR A 36 -9.32 20.17 -3.91
CA TYR A 36 -8.98 18.74 -3.95
C TYR A 36 -7.50 18.48 -4.26
N GLY A 37 -6.67 19.52 -4.18
CA GLY A 37 -5.23 19.44 -4.42
C GLY A 37 -4.57 18.60 -3.34
N PHE A 38 -3.86 17.56 -3.75
CA PHE A 38 -3.18 16.66 -2.83
C PHE A 38 -1.69 16.96 -2.76
N ASN A 39 -1.08 16.75 -1.59
CA ASN A 39 0.34 17.01 -1.40
C ASN A 39 1.19 15.98 -2.19
N ALA A 40 1.99 16.48 -3.12
CA ALA A 40 2.83 15.65 -3.97
C ALA A 40 3.89 14.86 -3.18
N SER A 41 4.55 15.47 -2.17
CA SER A 41 5.61 14.77 -1.42
C SER A 41 5.05 13.60 -0.63
N HIS A 42 3.87 13.76 -0.05
CA HIS A 42 3.16 12.68 0.63
C HIS A 42 2.76 11.57 -0.36
N SER A 43 2.21 11.93 -1.52
CA SER A 43 1.86 10.93 -2.55
C SER A 43 3.06 10.09 -2.96
N VAL A 44 4.19 10.75 -3.27
CA VAL A 44 5.41 10.10 -3.74
C VAL A 44 5.95 9.12 -2.70
N ALA A 45 5.99 9.51 -1.43
CA ALA A 45 6.46 8.64 -0.35
C ALA A 45 5.60 7.36 -0.21
N TYR A 46 4.28 7.51 -0.23
CA TYR A 46 3.37 6.36 -0.14
C TYR A 46 3.40 5.50 -1.39
N THR A 47 3.45 6.09 -2.58
CA THR A 47 3.61 5.33 -3.83
C THR A 47 4.86 4.47 -3.83
N LEU A 48 5.98 5.00 -3.31
CA LEU A 48 7.22 4.24 -3.20
C LEU A 48 7.06 3.02 -2.26
N LEU A 49 6.47 3.22 -1.08
CA LEU A 49 6.19 2.12 -0.14
C LEU A 49 5.23 1.08 -0.74
N SER A 50 4.17 1.51 -1.41
CA SER A 50 3.24 0.61 -2.10
C SER A 50 3.93 -0.17 -3.21
N TYR A 51 4.83 0.46 -3.97
CA TYR A 51 5.61 -0.20 -5.00
C TYR A 51 6.49 -1.31 -4.43
N TRP A 52 7.25 -1.02 -3.37
CA TRP A 52 8.07 -2.03 -2.68
C TRP A 52 7.23 -3.16 -2.10
N THR A 53 6.10 -2.83 -1.49
CA THR A 53 5.16 -3.83 -0.94
C THR A 53 4.64 -4.77 -2.03
N MET A 54 4.26 -4.23 -3.20
CA MET A 54 3.82 -5.04 -4.33
C MET A 54 4.97 -5.87 -4.91
N LEU A 55 6.18 -5.31 -5.01
CA LEU A 55 7.35 -6.03 -5.48
C LEU A 55 7.62 -7.28 -4.63
N LEU A 56 7.58 -7.15 -3.31
CA LEU A 56 7.71 -8.27 -2.38
C LEU A 56 6.59 -9.29 -2.58
N LYS A 57 5.33 -8.84 -2.69
CA LYS A 57 4.19 -9.72 -2.95
C LYS A 57 4.32 -10.52 -4.25
N VAL A 58 4.90 -9.95 -5.30
CA VAL A 58 5.04 -10.61 -6.61
C VAL A 58 6.27 -11.52 -6.67
N ARG A 59 7.42 -11.10 -6.11
CA ARG A 59 8.70 -11.81 -6.23
C ARG A 59 8.93 -12.82 -5.11
N TYR A 60 8.42 -12.54 -3.91
CA TYR A 60 8.57 -13.35 -2.70
C TYR A 60 7.21 -13.53 -2.01
N PRO A 61 6.22 -14.13 -2.69
CA PRO A 61 4.86 -14.20 -2.18
C PRO A 61 4.78 -14.99 -0.87
N ALA A 62 5.58 -16.06 -0.72
CA ALA A 62 5.53 -16.91 0.47
C ALA A 62 5.99 -16.16 1.72
N GLU A 63 7.11 -15.46 1.61
CA GLU A 63 7.71 -14.64 2.66
C GLU A 63 6.82 -13.44 2.99
N PHE A 64 6.23 -12.82 1.96
CA PHE A 64 5.27 -11.72 2.12
C PHE A 64 4.07 -12.16 2.96
N PHE A 65 3.37 -13.22 2.58
CA PHE A 65 2.19 -13.69 3.32
C PHE A 65 2.54 -14.19 4.73
N ALA A 66 3.67 -14.88 4.92
CA ALA A 66 4.12 -15.29 6.25
C ALA A 66 4.38 -14.07 7.17
N SER A 67 5.02 -13.02 6.64
CA SER A 67 5.26 -11.77 7.39
C SER A 67 3.95 -11.04 7.70
N CYS A 68 3.00 -10.97 6.75
CA CYS A 68 1.68 -10.38 6.97
C CYS A 68 0.92 -11.12 8.07
N MET A 69 0.97 -12.45 8.08
CA MET A 69 0.29 -13.25 9.11
C MET A 69 0.91 -13.11 10.50
N SER A 70 2.20 -12.77 10.56
CA SER A 70 2.91 -12.56 11.83
C SER A 70 2.58 -11.20 12.47
N VAL A 71 2.18 -10.21 11.68
CA VAL A 71 1.98 -8.83 12.14
C VAL A 71 0.50 -8.44 12.21
N LEU A 72 -0.33 -9.00 11.33
CA LEU A 72 -1.75 -8.64 11.25
C LEU A 72 -2.59 -9.42 12.26
N ASP A 73 -3.71 -8.82 12.65
CA ASP A 73 -4.67 -9.41 13.57
C ASP A 73 -5.41 -10.62 12.97
N SER A 74 -5.98 -11.44 13.85
CA SER A 74 -6.63 -12.70 13.51
C SER A 74 -7.89 -12.52 12.62
N ASP A 75 -8.52 -11.34 12.66
CA ASP A 75 -9.66 -10.96 11.84
C ASP A 75 -9.34 -10.91 10.34
N ARG A 76 -8.08 -10.58 9.99
CA ARG A 76 -7.61 -10.48 8.60
C ARG A 76 -7.06 -11.79 8.04
N MET A 77 -6.86 -12.81 8.88
CA MET A 77 -6.32 -14.10 8.46
C MET A 77 -7.14 -14.78 7.36
N PRO A 78 -8.49 -14.83 7.41
CA PRO A 78 -9.26 -15.48 6.35
C PRO A 78 -9.06 -14.81 4.98
N ALA A 79 -8.95 -13.48 4.95
CA ALA A 79 -8.68 -12.74 3.72
C ALA A 79 -7.27 -13.02 3.19
N LEU A 80 -6.26 -13.05 4.08
CA LEU A 80 -4.88 -13.37 3.71
C LEU A 80 -4.73 -14.81 3.17
N VAL A 81 -5.43 -15.77 3.77
CA VAL A 81 -5.45 -17.17 3.31
C VAL A 81 -6.06 -17.27 1.91
N GLY A 82 -7.20 -16.60 1.70
CA GLY A 82 -7.85 -16.54 0.38
C GLY A 82 -6.98 -15.88 -0.69
N ASP A 83 -6.23 -14.84 -0.32
CA ASP A 83 -5.30 -14.18 -1.23
C ASP A 83 -4.07 -15.04 -1.53
N ALA A 84 -3.48 -15.70 -0.53
CA ALA A 84 -2.33 -16.59 -0.72
C ALA A 84 -2.66 -17.75 -1.67
N ALA A 85 -3.89 -18.28 -1.62
CA ALA A 85 -4.35 -19.33 -2.53
C ALA A 85 -4.28 -18.89 -4.01
N LYS A 86 -4.52 -17.61 -4.32
CA LYS A 86 -4.38 -17.05 -5.68
C LYS A 86 -2.94 -17.07 -6.19
N TYR A 87 -1.96 -17.08 -5.28
CA TYR A 87 -0.53 -17.20 -5.59
C TYR A 87 -0.04 -18.65 -5.54
N ASN A 88 -0.94 -19.64 -5.56
CA ASN A 88 -0.65 -21.07 -5.43
C ASN A 88 0.09 -21.44 -4.13
N LEU A 89 -0.05 -20.63 -3.09
CA LEU A 89 0.51 -20.90 -1.78
C LEU A 89 -0.52 -21.59 -0.90
N ARG A 90 -0.13 -22.72 -0.31
CA ARG A 90 -0.94 -23.44 0.67
C ARG A 90 -0.48 -23.05 2.07
N ILE A 91 -1.41 -22.65 2.91
CA ILE A 91 -1.16 -22.43 4.34
C ILE A 91 -1.59 -23.70 5.08
N GLY A 92 -0.64 -24.33 5.76
CA GLY A 92 -0.88 -25.55 6.51
C GLY A 92 -1.52 -25.28 7.88
N PRO A 93 -2.27 -26.23 8.44
CA PRO A 93 -2.65 -26.16 9.84
C PRO A 93 -1.39 -26.21 10.73
N PRO A 94 -1.47 -25.73 11.98
CA PRO A 94 -0.38 -25.88 12.93
C PRO A 94 -0.16 -27.37 13.26
N ASP A 95 1.10 -27.80 13.25
CA ASP A 95 1.50 -29.18 13.52
C ASP A 95 2.56 -29.20 14.62
N VAL A 96 2.30 -29.94 15.70
CA VAL A 96 3.18 -30.04 16.88
C VAL A 96 4.60 -30.52 16.52
N ASN A 97 4.74 -31.31 15.45
CA ASN A 97 6.03 -31.88 15.07
C ASN A 97 6.86 -30.95 14.18
N THR A 98 6.21 -30.04 13.44
CA THR A 98 6.85 -29.29 12.36
C THR A 98 6.74 -27.77 12.49
N SER A 99 5.69 -27.27 13.13
CA SER A 99 5.45 -25.85 13.34
C SER A 99 6.19 -25.31 14.56
N THR A 100 6.71 -24.08 14.46
CA THR A 100 7.36 -23.36 15.57
C THR A 100 6.43 -22.30 16.15
N HIS A 101 6.97 -21.35 16.92
CA HIS A 101 6.22 -20.19 17.44
C HIS A 101 6.00 -19.07 16.42
N ARG A 102 6.58 -19.18 15.21
CA ARG A 102 6.48 -18.15 14.15
C ARG A 102 5.91 -18.74 12.86
N TYR A 103 5.37 -17.89 12.01
CA TYR A 103 5.03 -18.28 10.64
C TYR A 103 6.32 -18.47 9.84
N GLU A 104 6.46 -19.65 9.24
CA GLU A 104 7.67 -20.02 8.50
C GLU A 104 7.33 -20.42 7.07
N VAL A 105 8.16 -19.95 6.13
CA VAL A 105 8.09 -20.40 4.74
C VAL A 105 8.84 -21.72 4.63
N ARG A 106 8.13 -22.75 4.21
CA ARG A 106 8.69 -24.08 4.01
C ARG A 106 8.41 -24.54 2.58
N ARG A 107 9.23 -25.47 2.10
CA ARG A 107 9.00 -26.12 0.80
C ARG A 107 8.57 -27.54 1.08
N ASP A 108 7.46 -27.93 0.46
CA ASP A 108 6.99 -29.30 0.55
C ASP A 108 7.95 -30.18 -0.23
N ALA A 109 8.55 -31.15 0.46
CA ALA A 109 9.52 -32.08 -0.12
C ALA A 109 8.88 -33.00 -1.18
N VAL A 110 7.56 -33.19 -1.14
CA VAL A 110 6.83 -34.11 -2.03
C VAL A 110 6.28 -33.38 -3.26
N SER A 111 5.71 -32.20 -3.10
CA SER A 111 5.10 -31.45 -4.21
C SER A 111 6.01 -30.37 -4.82
N GLY A 112 7.13 -30.04 -4.17
CA GLY A 112 8.02 -28.95 -4.57
C GLY A 112 7.42 -27.55 -4.44
N LYS A 113 6.17 -27.43 -3.96
CA LYS A 113 5.46 -26.16 -3.80
C LYS A 113 5.82 -25.52 -2.45
N GLY A 114 5.95 -24.19 -2.46
CA GLY A 114 6.10 -23.42 -1.22
C GLY A 114 4.81 -23.47 -0.40
N TYR A 115 4.92 -23.84 0.87
CA TYR A 115 3.83 -23.80 1.82
C TYR A 115 4.22 -22.96 3.03
N VAL A 116 3.25 -22.26 3.61
CA VAL A 116 3.46 -21.46 4.83
C VAL A 116 3.02 -22.30 6.03
N GLY A 117 3.95 -22.59 6.93
CA GLY A 117 3.67 -23.28 8.19
C GLY A 117 3.06 -22.31 9.21
N CYS A 118 1.94 -22.69 9.80
CA CYS A 118 1.25 -21.92 10.83
C CYS A 118 1.85 -22.21 12.22
N PRO A 119 2.07 -21.22 13.10
CA PRO A 119 2.65 -21.46 14.41
C PRO A 119 1.72 -22.27 15.32
N VAL A 120 2.30 -23.09 16.19
CA VAL A 120 1.52 -23.76 17.25
C VAL A 120 1.26 -22.75 18.36
N GLN A 121 0.05 -22.18 18.41
CA GLN A 121 -0.42 -21.49 19.61
C GLN A 121 -0.77 -22.51 20.68
N LEU A 122 0.22 -22.83 21.52
CA LEU A 122 -0.05 -23.43 22.82
C LEU A 122 -0.89 -22.44 23.62
N ARG A 123 -2.15 -22.79 23.92
CA ARG A 123 -3.01 -22.02 24.83
C ARG A 123 -2.28 -21.89 26.18
N GLY A 124 -1.68 -20.74 26.46
CA GLY A 124 -1.17 -20.48 27.81
C GLY A 124 0.06 -19.59 27.99
N GLN A 125 0.59 -18.90 26.97
CA GLN A 125 1.64 -17.90 27.21
C GLN A 125 1.21 -16.53 26.69
N HIS A 126 0.60 -15.77 27.61
CA HIS A 126 0.63 -14.32 27.63
C HIS A 126 1.85 -13.88 28.43
#